data_AF-A0A7Y2GUB1-F1
#
_entry.id   AF-A0A7Y2GUB1-F1
#
_cell.length_a   1.000
_cell.length_b   1.000
_cell.length_c   1.000
_cell.angle_alpha   90.00
_cell.angle_beta   90.00
_cell.angle_gamma   90.00
#
_symmetry.space_group_name_H-M   'P 1'
#
loop_
_entity.id
_entity.type
_entity.pdbx_description
1 polymer ?
#
loop_
_entity_poly.entity_id
_entity_poly.type
_entity_poly.pdbx_seq_one_letter_code
_entity_poly.pdbx_strand_id
1 'polypeptide(L)'
;MNDLKCPNCDLINLQGSLNCHRCGISLKDLPQTSQPAAPAEDRFQSRAFSQQYGGESPDGQETARKTYFWYRVYCMVMLVIYLMVIGIGVLVMVLPPDSPSQSPEENLIIGTVYAVLGVIFAIIYGIALFLPRKPYNWIVGIVLIAIGMTSCCFVPACLPLLIFWIKPETKAYFGRN
;
A
#
# COMPACT_ATOMS: atom_id res chain seq x y z
N MET A 1 19.26 12.66 -19.24
CA MET A 1 19.18 13.24 -20.59
C MET A 1 20.28 12.58 -21.40
N ASN A 2 19.99 12.11 -22.62
CA ASN A 2 20.96 11.30 -23.37
C ASN A 2 21.89 12.22 -24.14
N ASP A 3 23.12 12.28 -23.68
CA ASP A 3 24.19 13.07 -24.28
C ASP A 3 24.71 12.40 -25.57
N LEU A 4 24.87 13.17 -26.65
CA LEU A 4 25.35 12.68 -27.95
C LEU A 4 26.83 13.03 -28.13
N LYS A 5 27.69 12.00 -28.24
CA LYS A 5 29.11 12.20 -28.52
C LYS A 5 29.34 12.34 -30.03
N CYS A 6 29.95 13.43 -30.45
CA CYS A 6 30.27 13.67 -31.86
C CYS A 6 31.47 12.80 -32.29
N PRO A 7 31.37 11.96 -33.34
CA PRO A 7 32.46 11.07 -33.76
C PRO A 7 33.69 11.79 -34.31
N ASN A 8 33.53 13.02 -34.82
CA ASN A 8 34.62 13.76 -35.45
C ASN A 8 35.51 14.53 -34.45
N CYS A 9 34.96 14.96 -33.31
CA CYS A 9 35.68 15.84 -32.38
C CYS A 9 35.51 15.47 -30.90
N ASP A 10 34.85 14.34 -30.63
CA ASP A 10 34.55 13.80 -29.30
C ASP A 10 33.78 14.72 -28.34
N LEU A 11 33.28 15.87 -28.83
CA LEU A 11 32.47 16.78 -28.03
C LEU A 11 31.13 16.12 -27.69
N ILE A 12 30.75 16.23 -26.41
CA ILE A 12 29.43 15.83 -25.92
C ILE A 12 28.45 16.98 -26.17
N ASN A 13 27.37 16.71 -26.92
CA ASN A 13 26.33 17.67 -27.23
C ASN A 13 25.02 17.29 -26.52
N LEU A 14 24.26 18.31 -26.11
CA LEU A 14 22.94 18.13 -25.50
C LEU A 14 21.93 17.57 -26.52
N GLN A 15 21.04 16.71 -26.05
CA GLN A 15 19.99 16.08 -26.84
C GLN A 15 19.08 17.16 -27.49
N GLY A 16 18.95 17.13 -28.82
CA GLY A 16 18.18 18.13 -29.59
C GLY A 16 19.03 19.08 -30.44
N SER A 17 20.35 19.08 -30.24
CA SER A 17 21.28 19.72 -31.18
C SER A 17 21.26 18.98 -32.53
N LEU A 18 20.87 19.68 -33.59
CA LEU A 18 20.88 19.14 -34.96
C LEU A 18 22.30 18.91 -35.46
N ASN A 19 23.22 19.77 -35.03
CA ASN A 19 24.60 19.81 -35.47
C ASN A 19 25.53 19.91 -34.25
N CYS A 20 26.75 19.38 -34.37
CA CYS A 20 27.76 19.54 -33.33
C CYS A 20 28.20 21.01 -33.19
N HIS A 21 28.23 21.53 -31.96
CA HIS A 21 28.60 22.93 -31.70
C HIS A 21 30.04 23.28 -32.07
N ARG A 22 30.94 22.30 -32.15
CA ARG A 22 32.37 22.54 -32.42
C ARG A 22 32.73 22.36 -33.90
N CYS A 23 32.26 21.29 -34.53
CA CYS A 23 32.65 20.95 -35.90
C CYS A 23 31.52 21.06 -36.93
N GLY A 24 30.30 21.38 -36.51
CA GLY A 24 29.17 21.66 -37.39
C GLY A 24 28.54 20.45 -38.10
N ILE A 25 29.04 19.22 -37.88
CA ILE A 25 28.48 18.04 -38.54
C ILE A 25 27.05 17.76 -38.07
N SER A 26 26.20 17.27 -38.98
CA SER A 26 24.85 16.79 -38.67
C SER A 26 24.92 15.59 -37.72
N LEU A 27 24.21 15.67 -36.60
CA LEU A 27 24.07 14.57 -35.64
C LEU A 27 22.84 13.70 -35.94
N LYS A 28 21.97 14.11 -36.88
CA LYS A 28 20.74 13.40 -37.25
C LYS A 28 20.99 12.04 -37.89
N ASP A 29 22.12 11.91 -38.57
CA ASP A 29 22.44 10.74 -39.41
C ASP A 29 23.34 9.72 -38.69
N LEU A 30 23.62 9.94 -37.41
CA LEU A 30 24.44 9.03 -36.63
C LEU A 30 23.67 7.73 -36.33
N PRO A 31 24.28 6.56 -36.59
CA PRO A 31 23.67 5.28 -36.23
C PRO A 31 23.45 5.22 -34.71
N GLN A 32 22.28 4.74 -34.27
CA GLN A 32 21.92 4.65 -32.83
C GLN A 32 22.94 3.88 -31.97
N THR A 33 23.83 3.11 -32.60
CA THR A 33 24.95 2.42 -31.96
C THR A 33 26.02 3.36 -31.38
N SER A 34 26.02 4.65 -31.71
CA SER A 34 26.97 5.64 -31.16
C SER A 34 26.54 6.23 -29.82
N GLN A 35 25.42 5.80 -29.24
CA GLN A 35 25.12 6.13 -27.85
C GLN A 35 26.19 5.49 -26.97
N PRO A 36 26.99 6.27 -26.21
CA PRO A 36 27.95 5.69 -25.30
C PRO A 36 27.19 4.72 -24.41
N ALA A 37 27.63 3.47 -24.37
CA ALA A 37 27.07 2.48 -23.46
C ALA A 37 27.16 3.09 -22.07
N ALA A 38 26.03 3.58 -21.54
CA ALA A 38 26.01 4.12 -20.19
C ALA A 38 26.65 3.06 -19.27
N PRO A 39 27.60 3.46 -18.41
CA PRO A 39 28.28 2.53 -17.52
C PRO A 39 27.21 1.71 -16.80
N ALA A 40 27.48 0.41 -16.62
CA ALA A 40 26.47 -0.53 -16.13
C ALA A 40 25.81 -0.07 -14.81
N GLU A 41 26.54 0.71 -14.01
CA GLU A 41 26.11 1.35 -12.78
C GLU A 41 24.98 2.38 -13.00
N ASP A 42 25.07 3.23 -14.01
CA ASP A 42 24.03 4.23 -14.35
C ASP A 42 22.74 3.59 -14.88
N ARG A 43 22.84 2.44 -15.56
CA ARG A 43 21.66 1.68 -15.99
C ARG A 43 20.93 1.04 -14.82
N PHE A 44 21.67 0.63 -13.78
CA PHE A 44 21.07 0.10 -12.56
C PHE A 44 20.38 1.20 -11.76
N GLN A 45 21.03 2.36 -11.61
CA GLN A 45 20.43 3.50 -10.91
C GLN A 45 19.20 4.05 -11.64
N SER A 46 19.25 4.24 -12.96
CA SER A 46 18.10 4.72 -13.72
C SER A 46 16.92 3.73 -13.72
N ARG A 47 17.16 2.41 -13.67
CA ARG A 47 16.08 1.44 -13.42
C ARG A 47 15.50 1.55 -12.02
N ALA A 48 16.34 1.65 -10.98
CA ALA A 48 15.87 1.84 -9.62
C ALA A 48 15.07 3.16 -9.46
N PHE A 49 15.50 4.23 -10.13
CA PHE A 49 14.89 5.55 -10.06
C PHE A 49 13.61 5.68 -10.90
N SER A 50 13.58 5.06 -12.10
CA SER A 50 12.36 5.00 -12.92
C SER A 50 11.29 4.10 -12.31
N GLN A 51 11.67 3.13 -11.48
CA GLN A 51 10.73 2.37 -10.65
C GLN A 51 10.15 3.23 -9.50
N GLN A 52 10.87 4.27 -9.09
CA GLN A 52 10.49 5.17 -8.00
C GLN A 52 9.70 6.40 -8.47
N TYR A 53 9.83 6.78 -9.74
CA TYR A 53 9.11 7.91 -10.39
C TYR A 53 8.32 7.48 -11.62
N GLY A 54 8.00 6.18 -11.72
CA GLY A 54 7.29 5.60 -12.85
C GLY A 54 5.93 6.25 -12.99
N GLY A 55 5.75 7.02 -14.06
CA GLY A 55 4.45 7.57 -14.43
C GLY A 55 3.39 6.48 -14.34
N GLU A 56 2.26 6.80 -13.73
CA GLU A 56 1.10 5.92 -13.53
C GLU A 56 0.84 5.09 -14.79
N SER A 57 1.34 3.86 -14.81
CA SER A 57 0.88 2.92 -15.82
C SER A 57 -0.60 2.69 -15.52
N PRO A 58 -1.45 2.58 -16.55
CA PRO A 58 -2.87 2.27 -16.38
C PRO A 58 -3.10 1.08 -15.44
N ASP A 59 -2.21 0.08 -15.51
CA ASP A 59 -2.21 -1.13 -14.70
C ASP A 59 -2.00 -0.86 -13.19
N GLY A 60 -1.19 0.14 -12.84
CA GLY A 60 -0.90 0.52 -11.46
C GLY A 60 -2.12 1.13 -10.75
N GLN A 61 -2.86 2.00 -11.43
CA GLN A 61 -4.09 2.58 -10.90
C GLN A 61 -5.17 1.50 -10.67
N GLU A 62 -5.29 0.54 -11.59
CA GLU A 62 -6.24 -0.57 -11.45
C GLU A 62 -5.91 -1.43 -10.22
N THR A 63 -4.64 -1.74 -10.04
CA THR A 63 -4.16 -2.51 -8.87
C THR A 63 -4.46 -1.80 -7.56
N ALA A 64 -4.18 -0.50 -7.47
CA ALA A 64 -4.47 0.28 -6.26
C ALA A 64 -5.98 0.35 -5.94
N ARG A 65 -6.82 0.50 -6.96
CA ARG A 65 -8.28 0.49 -6.81
C ARG A 65 -8.78 -0.86 -6.29
N LYS A 66 -8.25 -1.98 -6.82
CA LYS A 66 -8.57 -3.34 -6.34
C LYS A 66 -8.10 -3.53 -4.89
N THR A 67 -6.89 -3.11 -4.54
CA THR A 67 -6.38 -3.17 -3.17
C THR A 67 -7.26 -2.40 -2.20
N TYR A 68 -7.68 -1.19 -2.57
CA TYR A 68 -8.59 -0.39 -1.74
C TYR A 68 -9.97 -1.05 -1.60
N PHE A 69 -10.50 -1.65 -2.67
CA PHE A 69 -11.74 -2.43 -2.59
C PHE A 69 -11.62 -3.60 -1.61
N TRP A 70 -10.56 -4.41 -1.71
CA TRP A 70 -10.30 -5.52 -0.79
C TRP A 70 -10.11 -5.06 0.65
N TYR A 71 -9.49 -3.90 0.87
CA TYR A 71 -9.40 -3.29 2.19
C TYR A 71 -10.79 -2.94 2.77
N ARG A 72 -11.72 -2.40 1.97
CA ARG A 72 -13.09 -2.14 2.44
C ARG A 72 -13.84 -3.43 2.78
N VAL A 73 -13.65 -4.48 1.96
CA VAL A 73 -14.19 -5.82 2.26
C VAL A 73 -13.62 -6.34 3.57
N TYR A 74 -12.30 -6.21 3.77
CA TYR A 74 -11.64 -6.55 5.03
C TYR A 74 -12.23 -5.79 6.22
N CYS A 75 -12.40 -4.47 6.13
CA CYS A 75 -13.02 -3.67 7.20
C CYS A 75 -14.46 -4.09 7.48
N MET A 76 -15.24 -4.45 6.46
CA MET A 76 -16.61 -4.94 6.61
C MET A 76 -16.64 -6.29 7.35
N VAL A 77 -15.76 -7.21 6.97
CA VAL A 77 -15.63 -8.52 7.63
C VAL A 77 -15.23 -8.34 9.09
N MET A 78 -14.22 -7.51 9.38
CA MET A 78 -13.81 -7.21 10.75
C MET A 78 -14.93 -6.57 11.56
N LEU A 79 -15.68 -5.62 10.98
CA LEU A 79 -16.86 -5.03 11.63
C LEU A 79 -17.87 -6.10 12.03
N VAL A 80 -18.24 -7.00 11.11
CA VAL A 80 -19.18 -8.10 11.39
C VAL A 80 -18.65 -9.01 12.51
N ILE A 81 -17.37 -9.35 12.49
CA ILE A 81 -16.74 -10.15 13.55
C ILE A 81 -16.83 -9.44 14.90
N TYR A 82 -16.50 -8.16 14.98
CA TYR A 82 -16.59 -7.43 16.25
C TYR A 82 -18.03 -7.25 16.72
N LEU A 83 -19.01 -7.14 15.82
CA LEU A 83 -20.43 -7.23 16.19
C LEU A 83 -20.80 -8.61 16.76
N MET A 84 -20.25 -9.69 16.21
CA MET A 84 -20.40 -11.03 16.80
C MET A 84 -19.73 -11.13 18.16
N VAL A 85 -18.55 -10.53 18.36
CA VAL A 85 -17.87 -10.47 19.68
C VAL A 85 -18.73 -9.73 20.71
N ILE A 86 -19.40 -8.64 20.33
CA ILE A 86 -20.38 -7.95 21.19
C ILE A 86 -21.52 -8.91 21.54
N GLY A 87 -22.10 -9.58 20.54
CA GLY A 87 -23.17 -10.56 20.73
C GLY A 87 -22.78 -11.70 21.67
N ILE A 88 -21.58 -12.25 21.52
CA ILE A 88 -21.02 -13.27 22.40
C ILE A 88 -20.79 -12.70 23.81
N GLY A 89 -20.24 -11.49 23.94
CA GLY A 89 -20.06 -10.84 25.24
C GLY A 89 -21.38 -10.66 25.99
N VAL A 90 -22.42 -10.21 25.31
CA VAL A 90 -23.78 -10.10 25.89
C VAL A 90 -24.36 -11.47 26.21
N LEU A 91 -24.17 -12.46 25.34
CA LEU A 91 -24.63 -13.83 25.58
C LEU A 91 -23.99 -14.42 26.85
N VAL A 92 -22.68 -14.23 27.03
CA VAL A 92 -21.96 -14.68 28.24
C VAL A 92 -22.49 -14.03 29.52
N MET A 93 -22.96 -12.79 29.47
CA MET A 93 -23.59 -12.14 30.63
C MET A 93 -24.94 -12.76 31.01
N VAL A 94 -25.68 -13.27 30.03
CA VAL A 94 -27.07 -13.74 30.21
C VAL A 94 -27.12 -15.24 30.48
N LEU A 95 -26.17 -16.01 29.94
CA LEU A 95 -26.12 -17.45 30.13
C LEU A 95 -25.64 -17.82 31.54
N PRO A 96 -26.20 -18.89 32.14
CA PRO A 96 -25.73 -19.42 33.41
C PRO A 96 -24.28 -19.93 33.28
N PRO A 97 -23.50 -19.94 34.38
CA PRO A 97 -22.13 -20.44 34.35
C PRO A 97 -22.07 -21.92 33.97
N ASP A 98 -21.19 -22.25 33.02
CA ASP A 98 -21.02 -23.61 32.49
C ASP A 98 -20.23 -24.53 33.44
N SER A 99 -19.53 -23.94 34.41
CA SER A 99 -18.75 -24.68 35.41
C SER A 99 -19.13 -24.28 36.84
N PRO A 100 -19.16 -25.24 37.79
CA PRO A 100 -19.49 -24.95 39.19
C PRO A 100 -18.47 -24.05 39.89
N SER A 101 -17.27 -23.88 39.32
CA SER A 101 -16.23 -22.98 39.83
C SER A 101 -16.41 -21.53 39.38
N GLN A 102 -17.23 -21.26 38.37
CA GLN A 102 -17.37 -19.94 37.77
C GLN A 102 -18.53 -19.19 38.43
N SER A 103 -18.25 -18.02 39.00
CA SER A 103 -19.28 -17.20 39.63
C SER A 103 -20.05 -16.40 38.56
N PRO A 104 -21.33 -16.06 38.81
CA PRO A 104 -22.08 -15.16 37.91
C PRO A 104 -21.40 -13.79 37.72
N GLU A 105 -20.67 -13.32 38.73
CA GLU A 105 -19.90 -12.07 38.68
C GLU A 105 -18.75 -12.16 37.68
N GLU A 106 -18.08 -13.32 37.59
CA GLU A 106 -17.01 -13.56 36.62
C GLU A 106 -17.53 -13.52 35.18
N ASN A 107 -18.68 -14.15 34.90
CA ASN A 107 -19.35 -14.07 33.60
C ASN A 107 -19.71 -12.63 33.24
N LEU A 108 -20.20 -11.85 34.21
CA LEU A 108 -20.54 -10.45 33.99
C LEU A 108 -19.30 -9.63 33.64
N ILE A 109 -18.19 -9.81 34.34
CA ILE A 109 -16.91 -9.12 34.07
C ILE A 109 -16.38 -9.49 32.69
N ILE A 110 -16.27 -10.79 32.40
CA ILE A 110 -15.75 -11.31 31.12
C ILE A 110 -16.62 -10.82 29.96
N GLY A 111 -17.94 -10.99 30.07
CA GLY A 111 -18.89 -10.52 29.07
C GLY A 111 -18.78 -9.02 28.84
N THR A 112 -18.60 -8.22 29.92
CA THR A 112 -18.46 -6.76 29.83
C THR A 112 -17.19 -6.37 29.08
N VAL A 113 -16.07 -7.01 29.38
CA VAL A 113 -14.80 -6.77 28.70
C VAL A 113 -14.92 -7.07 27.20
N TYR A 114 -15.52 -8.21 26.82
CA TYR A 114 -15.74 -8.54 25.42
C TYR A 114 -16.70 -7.57 24.71
N ALA A 115 -17.79 -7.19 25.36
CA ALA A 115 -18.75 -6.25 24.79
C ALA A 115 -18.12 -4.87 24.56
N VAL A 116 -17.39 -4.33 25.55
CA VAL A 116 -16.73 -3.03 25.44
C VAL A 116 -15.64 -3.03 24.36
N LEU A 117 -14.76 -4.05 24.34
CA LEU A 117 -13.74 -4.16 23.31
C LEU A 117 -14.36 -4.33 21.91
N GLY A 118 -15.39 -5.16 21.80
CA GLY A 118 -16.15 -5.35 20.57
C GLY A 118 -16.75 -4.04 20.05
N VAL A 119 -17.35 -3.22 20.93
CA VAL A 119 -17.90 -1.90 20.56
C VAL A 119 -16.80 -0.96 20.06
N ILE A 120 -15.69 -0.85 20.78
CA ILE A 120 -14.58 0.04 20.40
C ILE A 120 -14.05 -0.34 19.01
N PHE A 121 -13.76 -1.61 18.77
CA PHE A 121 -13.26 -2.05 17.46
C PHE A 121 -14.31 -1.97 16.36
N ALA A 122 -15.58 -2.29 16.65
CA ALA A 122 -16.66 -2.13 15.69
C ALA A 122 -16.80 -0.67 15.24
N ILE A 123 -16.70 0.30 16.16
CA ILE A 123 -16.70 1.72 15.81
C ILE A 123 -15.50 2.07 14.93
N ILE A 124 -14.29 1.62 15.30
CA ILE A 124 -13.06 1.91 14.55
C ILE A 124 -13.16 1.37 13.10
N TYR A 125 -13.52 0.10 12.93
CA TYR A 125 -13.67 -0.52 11.60
C TYR A 125 -14.89 0.02 10.83
N GLY A 126 -15.96 0.39 11.54
CA GLY A 126 -17.13 1.04 10.97
C GLY A 126 -16.81 2.41 10.39
N ILE A 127 -16.05 3.24 11.12
CA ILE A 127 -15.56 4.53 10.65
C ILE A 127 -14.66 4.34 9.43
N ALA A 128 -13.75 3.35 9.46
CA ALA A 128 -12.83 3.04 8.36
C ALA A 128 -13.54 2.78 7.01
N LEU A 129 -14.76 2.25 7.02
CA LEU A 129 -15.55 2.00 5.80
C LEU A 129 -15.97 3.27 5.05
N PHE A 130 -16.06 4.39 5.78
CA PHE A 130 -16.53 5.68 5.26
C PHE A 130 -15.41 6.72 5.14
N LEU A 131 -14.15 6.36 5.44
CA LEU A 131 -13.04 7.30 5.33
C LEU A 131 -12.79 7.69 3.86
N PRO A 132 -12.71 9.00 3.56
CA PRO A 132 -12.44 9.47 2.21
C PRO A 132 -11.02 9.12 1.75
N ARG A 133 -10.78 9.21 0.43
CA ARG A 133 -9.46 8.98 -0.19
C ARG A 133 -8.52 10.15 0.09
N LYS A 134 -7.95 10.18 1.30
CA LYS A 134 -6.97 11.18 1.76
C LYS A 134 -5.69 10.50 2.27
N PRO A 135 -4.53 11.17 2.27
CA PRO A 135 -3.24 10.55 2.60
C PRO A 135 -3.16 10.00 4.03
N TYR A 136 -3.93 10.56 4.98
CA TYR A 136 -4.00 10.01 6.34
C TYR A 136 -4.68 8.63 6.38
N ASN A 137 -5.61 8.35 5.46
CA ASN A 137 -6.34 7.09 5.43
C ASN A 137 -5.41 5.91 5.07
N TRP A 138 -4.35 6.17 4.30
CA TRP A 138 -3.32 5.17 4.04
C TRP A 138 -2.64 4.68 5.34
N ILE A 139 -2.33 5.61 6.25
CA ILE A 139 -1.73 5.29 7.56
C ILE A 139 -2.73 4.54 8.43
N VAL A 140 -3.98 5.02 8.49
CA VAL A 140 -5.06 4.35 9.23
C VAL A 140 -5.22 2.91 8.75
N GLY A 141 -5.22 2.68 7.43
CA GLY A 141 -5.28 1.34 6.86
C GLY A 141 -4.14 0.43 7.32
N ILE A 142 -2.90 0.92 7.38
CA ILE A 142 -1.77 0.15 7.92
C ILE A 142 -1.99 -0.22 9.38
N VAL A 143 -2.41 0.73 10.21
CA VAL A 143 -2.65 0.49 11.64
C VAL A 143 -3.75 -0.55 11.84
N LEU A 144 -4.84 -0.47 11.06
CA LEU A 144 -5.94 -1.44 11.15
C LEU A 144 -5.54 -2.82 10.66
N ILE A 145 -4.75 -2.92 9.59
CA ILE A 145 -4.22 -4.21 9.13
C ILE A 145 -3.27 -4.80 10.20
N ALA A 146 -2.42 -3.97 10.82
CA ALA A 146 -1.52 -4.41 11.88
C ALA A 146 -2.27 -4.90 13.14
N ILE A 147 -3.34 -4.22 13.54
CA ILE A 147 -4.24 -4.69 14.61
C ILE A 147 -4.83 -6.05 14.21
N GLY A 148 -5.30 -6.21 12.97
CA GLY A 148 -5.81 -7.49 12.48
C GLY A 148 -4.79 -8.63 12.52
N MET A 149 -3.50 -8.34 12.32
CA MET A 149 -2.42 -9.34 12.41
C MET A 149 -2.18 -9.85 13.83
N THR A 150 -2.66 -9.16 14.87
CA THR A 150 -2.57 -9.66 16.25
C THR A 150 -3.46 -10.88 16.48
N SER A 151 -4.44 -11.11 15.61
CA SER A 151 -5.28 -12.31 15.62
C SER A 151 -4.69 -13.37 14.68
N CYS A 152 -4.35 -14.54 15.24
CA CYS A 152 -3.77 -15.66 14.49
C CYS A 152 -4.65 -16.14 13.32
N CYS A 153 -5.97 -16.00 13.44
CA CYS A 153 -6.93 -16.45 12.42
C CYS A 153 -6.88 -15.62 11.12
N PHE A 154 -6.43 -14.36 11.18
CA PHE A 154 -6.50 -13.42 10.05
C PHE A 154 -5.16 -13.17 9.35
N VAL A 155 -4.06 -13.69 9.89
CA VAL A 155 -2.72 -13.60 9.28
C VAL A 155 -2.70 -13.95 7.78
N PRO A 156 -3.31 -15.05 7.29
CA PRO A 156 -3.24 -15.40 5.87
C PRO A 156 -3.94 -14.39 4.95
N ALA A 157 -4.92 -13.64 5.46
CA ALA A 157 -5.62 -12.60 4.69
C ALA A 157 -4.93 -11.22 4.85
N CYS A 158 -4.45 -10.90 6.05
CA CYS A 158 -3.79 -9.63 6.36
C CYS A 158 -2.44 -9.48 5.65
N LEU A 159 -1.66 -10.57 5.56
CA LEU A 159 -0.33 -10.54 4.95
C LEU A 159 -0.35 -10.09 3.46
N PRO A 160 -1.14 -10.72 2.55
CA PRO A 160 -1.20 -10.26 1.17
C PRO A 160 -1.76 -8.85 1.05
N LEU A 161 -2.79 -8.50 1.84
CA LEU A 161 -3.37 -7.16 1.83
C LEU A 161 -2.32 -6.11 2.23
N LEU A 162 -1.51 -6.37 3.26
CA LEU A 162 -0.43 -5.49 3.70
C LEU A 162 0.64 -5.32 2.62
N ILE A 163 1.05 -6.42 1.97
CA ILE A 163 2.03 -6.38 0.88
C ILE A 163 1.55 -5.47 -0.25
N PHE A 164 0.30 -5.63 -0.70
CA PHE A 164 -0.28 -4.76 -1.73
C PHE A 164 -0.57 -3.34 -1.24
N TRP A 165 -0.73 -3.11 0.06
CA TRP A 165 -0.97 -1.79 0.63
C TRP A 165 0.29 -0.92 0.70
N ILE A 166 1.45 -1.52 0.97
CA ILE A 166 2.74 -0.82 1.11
C ILE A 166 3.35 -0.45 -0.26
N LYS A 167 2.88 -1.10 -1.33
CA LYS A 167 3.28 -0.85 -2.71
C LYS A 167 3.14 0.64 -3.11
N PRO A 168 4.10 1.20 -3.88
CA PRO A 168 4.11 2.61 -4.25
C PRO A 168 2.85 3.03 -5.03
N GLU A 169 2.27 2.13 -5.82
CA GLU A 169 1.04 2.34 -6.57
C GLU A 169 -0.14 2.67 -5.64
N THR A 170 -0.26 1.94 -4.52
CA THR A 170 -1.30 2.19 -3.51
C THR A 170 -1.01 3.49 -2.75
N LYS A 171 0.25 3.82 -2.46
CA LYS A 171 0.62 5.10 -1.83
C LYS A 171 0.25 6.30 -2.71
N ALA A 172 0.60 6.25 -3.99
CA ALA A 172 0.25 7.27 -4.98
C ALA A 172 -1.27 7.45 -5.10
N TYR A 173 -2.03 6.35 -5.04
CA TYR A 173 -3.50 6.39 -5.05
C TYR A 173 -4.11 7.20 -3.89
N PHE A 174 -3.44 7.29 -2.74
CA PHE A 174 -3.85 8.13 -1.60
C PHE A 174 -3.24 9.53 -1.61
N GLY A 175 -2.50 9.90 -2.67
CA GLY A 175 -1.82 11.19 -2.79
C GLY A 175 -0.57 11.30 -1.91
N ARG A 176 0.12 10.18 -1.69
CA ARG A 176 1.34 10.10 -0.89
C ARG A 176 2.50 9.68 -1.81
N ASN A 177 3.51 10.54 -1.93
CA ASN A 177 4.70 10.34 -2.76
C ASN A 177 5.91 10.06 -1.88
#